data_AF-A0A957PMB2-F1
#
_entry.id   AF-A0A957PMB2-F1
#
_cell.length_a   1.000
_cell.length_b   1.000
_cell.length_c   1.000
_cell.angle_alpha   90.00
_cell.angle_beta   90.00
_cell.angle_gamma   90.00
#
_symmetry.space_group_name_H-M   'P 1'
#
loop_
_entity.id
_entity.type
_entity.pdbx_description
1 polymer ?
#
loop_
_entity_poly.entity_id
_entity_poly.type
_entity_poly.pdbx_seq_one_letter_code
_entity_poly.pdbx_strand_id
1 'polypeptide(L)' 'TVALHKTTLYRTHLRHLSTQLQQQYLREVRTPLMAVPSTREMVDAEGVVYTLPEHQVSVRFDDQSYHLVERKI' A
#
# COMPACT_ATOMS: atom_id res chain seq x y z
N THR A 1 8.68 -16.90 -6.39
CA THR A 1 7.97 -15.61 -6.17
C THR A 1 8.98 -14.49 -5.92
N VAL A 2 9.52 -13.89 -6.99
CA VAL A 2 10.71 -12.98 -6.93
C VAL A 2 10.33 -11.49 -7.06
N ALA A 3 9.06 -11.15 -7.30
CA ALA A 3 8.69 -9.80 -7.73
C ALA A 3 8.50 -8.77 -6.59
N LEU A 4 8.06 -9.18 -5.40
CA LEU A 4 7.63 -8.22 -4.37
C LEU A 4 8.79 -7.43 -3.74
N HIS A 5 9.90 -8.11 -3.42
CA HIS A 5 11.09 -7.50 -2.82
C HIS A 5 11.76 -6.44 -3.71
N LYS A 6 11.41 -6.40 -5.00
CA LYS A 6 11.92 -5.42 -5.97
C LYS A 6 11.01 -4.21 -6.14
N THR A 7 9.87 -4.14 -5.46
CA THR A 7 8.96 -2.99 -5.54
C THR A 7 9.44 -1.86 -4.62
N THR A 8 9.20 -0.61 -5.01
CA THR A 8 9.46 0.57 -4.16
C THR A 8 8.68 0.47 -2.86
N LEU A 9 7.43 0.03 -2.92
CA LEU A 9 6.59 -0.28 -1.75
C LEU A 9 7.31 -1.15 -0.71
N TYR A 10 7.91 -2.26 -1.17
CA TYR A 10 8.59 -3.17 -0.25
C TYR A 10 9.84 -2.55 0.37
N ARG A 11 10.68 -1.91 -0.46
CA ARG A 11 11.94 -1.32 -0.02
C ARG A 11 11.76 -0.12 0.90
N THR A 12 10.69 0.64 0.72
CA THR A 12 10.42 1.85 1.51
C THR A 12 9.63 1.53 2.78
N HIS A 13 8.57 0.73 2.68
CA HIS A 13 7.62 0.55 3.78
C HIS A 13 7.59 -0.87 4.32
N LEU A 14 7.32 -1.88 3.47
CA LEU A 14 6.98 -3.21 3.97
C LEU A 14 8.14 -3.96 4.65
N ARG A 15 9.39 -3.69 4.28
CA ARG A 15 10.58 -4.35 4.87
C ARG A 15 10.69 -4.18 6.39
N HIS A 16 10.03 -3.16 6.95
CA HIS A 16 10.07 -2.84 8.37
C HIS A 16 8.96 -3.55 9.16
N LEU A 17 7.92 -4.02 8.47
CA LEU A 17 6.81 -4.74 9.09
C LEU A 17 7.14 -6.23 9.26
N SER A 18 6.45 -6.88 10.21
CA SER A 18 6.47 -8.34 10.33
C SER A 18 5.91 -9.00 9.08
N THR A 19 6.39 -10.20 8.74
CA THR A 19 5.89 -10.97 7.58
C THR A 19 4.36 -11.11 7.60
N GLN A 20 3.76 -11.28 8.79
CA GLN A 20 2.32 -11.38 8.95
C GLN A 20 1.61 -10.09 8.50
N LEU A 21 2.07 -8.93 8.96
CA LEU A 21 1.51 -7.63 8.58
C LEU A 21 1.76 -7.29 7.11
N GLN A 22 2.91 -7.67 6.56
CA GLN A 22 3.17 -7.53 5.13
C GLN A 22 2.13 -8.31 4.30
N GLN A 23 1.90 -9.59 4.64
CA GLN A 23 0.92 -10.42 3.93
C GLN A 23 -0.50 -9.89 4.12
N GLN A 24 -0.84 -9.44 5.33
CA GLN A 24 -2.13 -8.83 5.62
C GLN A 24 -2.36 -7.60 4.74
N TYR A 25 -1.42 -6.64 4.72
CA TYR A 25 -1.50 -5.44 3.90
C TYR A 25 -1.67 -5.76 2.40
N LEU A 26 -0.87 -6.70 1.88
CA LEU A 26 -0.94 -7.08 0.48
C LEU A 26 -2.29 -7.68 0.12
N ARG A 27 -2.84 -8.53 0.99
CA ARG A 27 -4.12 -9.21 0.77
C ARG A 27 -5.32 -8.27 0.94
N GLU A 28 -5.32 -7.45 1.97
CA GLU A 28 -6.50 -6.68 2.41
C GLU A 28 -6.54 -5.27 1.83
N VAL A 29 -5.40 -4.70 1.43
CA VAL A 29 -5.32 -3.33 0.93
C VAL A 29 -4.86 -3.30 -0.52
N ARG A 30 -3.62 -3.72 -0.78
CA ARG A 30 -3.02 -3.51 -2.11
C ARG A 30 -3.73 -4.29 -3.20
N THR A 31 -3.95 -5.59 -3.00
CA THR A 31 -4.57 -6.46 -4.01
C THR A 31 -5.96 -5.98 -4.41
N PRO A 32 -6.90 -5.68 -3.49
CA PRO A 32 -8.22 -5.19 -3.88
C PRO A 32 -8.18 -3.80 -4.54
N LEU A 33 -7.37 -2.85 -4.03
CA LEU A 33 -7.29 -1.51 -4.64
C LEU A 33 -6.69 -1.55 -6.05
N MET A 34 -5.64 -2.36 -6.26
CA MET A 34 -5.01 -2.55 -7.57
C MET A 34 -5.84 -3.39 -8.55
N ALA A 35 -6.86 -4.10 -8.07
CA ALA A 35 -7.81 -4.81 -8.93
C ALA A 35 -8.84 -3.86 -9.56
N VAL A 36 -9.02 -2.65 -9.00
CA VAL A 36 -9.91 -1.63 -9.58
C VAL A 36 -9.27 -1.04 -10.85
N PRO A 37 -9.99 -1.00 -11.98
CA PRO A 37 -9.46 -0.42 -13.22
C PRO A 37 -9.07 1.04 -13.06
N SER A 38 -7.98 1.43 -13.72
CA SER A 38 -7.43 2.79 -13.68
C SER A 38 -6.85 3.22 -12.32
N THR A 39 -6.77 2.34 -11.33
CA THR A 39 -6.06 2.65 -10.08
C THR A 39 -4.58 2.91 -10.34
N ARG A 40 -4.05 3.96 -9.71
CA ARG A 40 -2.61 4.28 -9.72
C ARG A 40 -2.05 4.17 -8.30
N GLU A 41 -0.93 3.45 -8.16
CA GLU A 41 -0.16 3.33 -6.92
C GLU A 41 1.03 4.30 -6.98
N MET A 42 1.09 5.23 -6.03
CA MET A 42 2.24 6.10 -5.80
C MET A 42 2.83 5.78 -4.43
N VAL A 43 4.16 5.62 -4.38
CA VAL A 43 4.89 5.30 -3.15
C VAL A 43 5.91 6.40 -2.91
N ASP A 44 5.87 7.01 -1.74
CA ASP A 44 6.85 8.00 -1.29
C ASP A 44 7.34 7.68 0.13
N ALA A 45 8.05 8.61 0.77
CA ALA A 45 8.57 8.42 2.12
C ALA A 45 7.49 8.53 3.21
N GLU A 46 6.36 9.19 2.95
CA GLU A 46 5.26 9.37 3.91
C GLU A 46 4.30 8.18 3.91
N GLY A 47 4.21 7.46 2.79
CA GLY A 47 3.34 6.31 2.67
C GLY A 47 3.09 5.85 1.25
N VAL A 48 1.88 5.35 1.04
CA VAL A 48 1.39 4.88 -0.25
C VAL A 48 0.05 5.52 -0.53
N VAL A 49 -0.11 6.02 -1.74
CA VAL A 49 -1.34 6.66 -2.18
C VAL A 49 -1.89 5.88 -3.36
N TYR A 50 -3.11 5.40 -3.21
CA TYR A 50 -3.89 4.80 -4.28
C TYR A 50 -4.91 5.83 -4.77
N THR A 51 -4.77 6.24 -6.03
CA THR A 51 -5.75 7.08 -6.69
C THR A 51 -6.69 6.19 -7.48
N LEU A 52 -7.94 6.10 -7.03
CA LEU A 52 -9.02 5.40 -7.71
C LEU A 52 -9.86 6.42 -8.51
N PRO A 53 -10.76 5.99 -9.40
CA PRO A 53 -11.57 6.91 -10.20
C PRO A 53 -12.44 7.87 -9.38
N GLU A 54 -12.92 7.45 -8.21
CA GLU A 54 -13.91 8.21 -7.41
C GLU A 54 -13.36 8.76 -6.09
N HIS A 55 -12.22 8.25 -5.63
CA HIS A 55 -11.67 8.61 -4.32
C HIS A 55 -10.18 8.26 -4.24
N GLN A 56 -9.56 8.69 -3.15
CA GLN A 56 -8.17 8.41 -2.87
C GLN A 56 -8.05 7.68 -1.53
N VAL A 57 -7.20 6.65 -1.51
CA VAL A 57 -6.84 5.92 -0.29
C VAL A 57 -5.37 6.17 -0.02
N SER A 58 -5.07 6.79 1.12
CA SER A 58 -3.69 6.96 1.59
C SER A 58 -3.40 5.95 2.70
N VAL A 59 -2.24 5.32 2.66
CA VAL A 59 -1.76 4.39 3.68
C VAL A 59 -0.49 4.98 4.27
N ARG A 60 -0.47 5.12 5.59
CA ARG A 60 0.73 5.47 6.34
C ARG A 60 1.26 4.24 7.04
N PHE A 61 2.58 4.12 7.07
CA PHE A 61 3.28 3.03 7.74
C PHE A 61 3.96 3.58 8.99
N ASP A 62 3.93 2.81 10.05
CA ASP A 62 4.75 3.02 11.24
C ASP A 62 5.59 1.76 11.50
N ASP A 63 6.43 1.79 12.54
CA ASP A 63 7.38 0.71 12.83
C ASP A 63 6.72 -0.67 13.04
N GLN A 64 5.41 -0.73 13.33
CA GLN A 64 4.73 -1.99 13.67
C GLN A 64 3.32 -2.14 13.08
N SER A 65 2.87 -1.21 12.24
CA SER A 65 1.50 -1.17 11.75
C SER A 65 1.39 -0.30 10.49
N TYR A 66 0.18 -0.29 9.93
CA TYR A 66 -0.21 0.66 8.90
C TYR A 66 -1.63 1.17 9.19
N HIS A 67 -1.90 2.40 8.75
CA HIS A 67 -3.19 3.06 8.95
C HIS A 67 -3.70 3.60 7.62
N LEU A 68 -4.99 3.35 7.35
CA LEU A 68 -5.67 3.88 6.17
C LEU A 68 -6.29 5.24 6.49
N VAL A 69 -6.11 6.17 5.56
CA VAL A 69 -6.76 7.48 5.54
C VAL A 69 -7.47 7.60 4.19
N GLU A 70 -8.78 7.38 4.21
CA GLU A 70 -9.61 7.55 3.02
C GLU A 70 -10.05 9.01 2.87
N ARG A 71 -9.95 9.53 1.64
CA ARG A 71 -10.47 10.84 1.29
C ARG A 71 -11.29 10.73 0.02
N LYS A 72 -12.54 11.20 0.09
CA LYS A 72 -13.36 11.44 -1.09
C LYS A 72 -12.81 12.66 -1.83
N ILE A 73 -12.73 12.56 -3.15
CA ILE A 73 -12.28 13.65 -4.04
C ILE A 73 -13.48 14.56 -4.32
#